data_AF-A0A9X7YQS6-F1
#
_entry.id   AF-A0A9X7YQS6-F1
#
_cell.length_a   1.000
_cell.length_b   1.000
_cell.length_c   1.000
_cell.angle_alpha   90.00
_cell.angle_beta   90.00
_cell.angle_gamma   90.00
#
_symmetry.space_group_name_H-M   'P 1'
#
loop_
_entity.id
_entity.type
_entity.pdbx_description
1 polymer ?
#
loop_
_entity_poly.entity_id
_entity_poly.type
_entity_poly.pdbx_seq_one_letter_code
_entity_poly.pdbx_strand_id
1 'polypeptide(L)' 'MKTLSRHLAENFSSQYKTRVEPQPDGYLVVHVGYPINGAEATRVMTGRQVQNTLLVETILEDIRNELARAH' A
#
# COMPACT_ATOMS: atom_id res chain seq x y z
N MET A 1 -10.93 8.02 -11.88
CA MET A 1 -10.45 7.43 -10.60
C MET A 1 -9.38 6.40 -10.92
N LYS A 2 -8.23 6.41 -10.24
CA LYS A 2 -7.24 5.33 -10.36
C LYS A 2 -7.64 4.20 -9.42
N THR A 3 -7.33 2.95 -9.77
CA THR A 3 -7.49 1.82 -8.86
C THR A 3 -6.36 1.81 -7.83
N LEU A 4 -6.58 1.20 -6.66
CA LEU A 4 -5.52 1.06 -5.65
C LEU A 4 -4.28 0.35 -6.20
N SER A 5 -4.47 -0.66 -7.06
CA SER A 5 -3.38 -1.35 -7.75
C SER A 5 -2.55 -0.40 -8.63
N ARG A 6 -3.19 0.59 -9.29
CA ARG A 6 -2.47 1.60 -10.07
C ARG A 6 -1.69 2.55 -9.17
N HIS A 7 -2.26 2.97 -8.04
CA HIS A 7 -1.53 3.78 -7.06
C HIS A 7 -0.28 3.06 -6.53
N LEU A 8 -0.39 1.76 -6.23
CA LEU A 8 0.76 0.96 -5.79
C LEU A 8 1.86 0.89 -6.85
N ALA A 9 1.51 0.64 -8.12
CA ALA A 9 2.47 0.56 -9.21
C ALA A 9 3.18 1.90 -9.49
N GLU A 10 2.54 3.03 -9.22
CA GLU A 10 3.12 4.36 -9.39
C GLU A 10 4.03 4.78 -8.22
N ASN A 11 3.76 4.29 -7.00
CA ASN A 11 4.46 4.71 -5.79
C ASN A 11 5.57 3.75 -5.36
N PHE A 12 5.45 2.47 -5.71
CA PHE A 12 6.43 1.44 -5.37
C PHE A 12 7.03 0.87 -6.65
N SER A 13 8.36 0.95 -6.77
CA SER A 13 9.08 0.40 -7.92
C SER A 13 8.93 -1.12 -7.98
N SER A 14 9.32 -1.73 -9.12
CA SER A 14 9.29 -3.19 -9.32
C SER A 14 10.11 -3.99 -8.32
N GLN A 15 10.97 -3.33 -7.52
CA GLN A 15 11.72 -3.97 -6.44
C GLN A 15 10.82 -4.33 -5.25
N TYR A 16 9.71 -3.61 -5.05
CA TYR A 16 8.77 -3.89 -3.96
C TYR A 16 7.81 -5.01 -4.35
N LYS A 17 7.48 -5.86 -3.39
CA LYS A 17 6.37 -6.81 -3.51
C LYS A 17 5.11 -6.16 -2.96
N THR A 18 4.14 -5.86 -3.83
CA THR A 18 2.85 -5.30 -3.43
C THR A 18 1.74 -6.34 -3.59
N ARG A 19 0.82 -6.42 -2.63
CA ARG A 19 -0.36 -7.28 -2.68
C ARG A 19 -1.56 -6.56 -2.08
N VAL A 20 -2.73 -6.73 -2.70
CA VAL A 20 -4.01 -6.24 -2.18
C VAL A 20 -4.93 -7.43 -1.99
N GLU A 21 -5.45 -7.61 -0.78
CA GLU A 21 -6.37 -8.69 -0.43
C GLU A 21 -7.73 -8.09 -0.04
N PRO A 22 -8.80 -8.33 -0.82
CA PRO A 22 -10.13 -7.92 -0.45
C PRO A 22 -10.68 -8.81 0.66
N GLN A 23 -11.29 -8.19 1.66
CA GLN A 23 -11.86 -8.87 2.81
C GLN A 23 -13.40 -8.96 2.72
N PRO A 24 -14.02 -9.97 3.36
CA PRO A 24 -15.48 -10.17 3.31
C PRO A 24 -16.31 -9.00 3.87
N ASP A 25 -15.71 -8.19 4.73
CA ASP A 25 -16.30 -7.01 5.37
C ASP A 25 -16.17 -5.71 4.54
N GLY A 26 -15.63 -5.80 3.32
CA GLY A 26 -15.47 -4.66 2.41
C GLY A 26 -14.21 -3.83 2.66
N TYR A 27 -13.32 -4.29 3.53
CA TYR A 27 -11.98 -3.73 3.70
C TYR A 27 -11.00 -4.33 2.68
N LEU A 28 -9.89 -3.64 2.45
CA LEU A 28 -8.77 -4.12 1.67
C LEU A 28 -7.54 -4.16 2.56
N VAL A 29 -6.83 -5.28 2.59
CA VAL A 29 -5.51 -5.37 3.21
C VAL A 29 -4.46 -5.12 2.13
N VAL A 30 -3.60 -4.14 2.37
CA VAL A 30 -2.51 -3.75 1.50
C VAL A 30 -1.21 -4.17 2.12
N HIS A 31 -0.47 -5.03 1.43
CA HIS A 31 0.86 -5.47 1.83
C HIS A 31 1.89 -4.86 0.88
N VAL A 32 2.94 -4.28 1.45
CA VAL A 32 4.10 -3.79 0.71
C VAL A 32 5.36 -4.28 1.40
N GLY A 33 6.13 -5.11 0.70
CA GLY A 33 7.41 -5.64 1.16
C GLY A 33 8.57 -5.12 0.32
N TYR A 34 9.70 -4.84 0.96
CA TYR A 34 10.98 -4.57 0.31
C TYR A 34 11.91 -5.79 0.48
N PRO A 35 12.07 -6.62 -0.57
CA PRO A 35 12.78 -7.90 -0.46
C PRO A 35 14.26 -7.78 -0.10
N ILE A 36 14.88 -6.61 -0.32
CA ILE A 36 16.32 -6.43 -0.15
C ILE A 36 16.72 -6.47 1.33
N ASN A 37 15.92 -5.89 2.22
CA ASN A 37 16.17 -5.88 3.67
C ASN A 37 15.11 -6.67 4.47
N GLY A 38 14.14 -7.27 3.79
CA GLY A 38 13.05 -8.02 4.44
C GLY A 38 12.03 -7.13 5.17
N ALA A 39 12.04 -5.82 4.94
CA ALA A 39 11.06 -4.92 5.54
C ALA A 39 9.68 -5.14 4.91
N GLU A 40 8.65 -5.21 5.75
CA GLU A 40 7.27 -5.38 5.33
C GLU A 40 6.37 -4.42 6.08
N ALA A 41 5.41 -3.84 5.37
CA ALA A 41 4.40 -2.94 5.90
C ALA A 41 3.02 -3.42 5.45
N THR A 42 2.08 -3.44 6.38
CA THR A 42 0.70 -3.85 6.12
C THR A 42 -0.27 -2.77 6.58
N ARG A 43 -1.26 -2.43 5.74
CA ARG A 43 -2.32 -1.46 6.06
C ARG A 43 -3.69 -1.98 5.68
N VAL A 44 -4.66 -1.75 6.55
CA VAL A 44 -6.06 -2.03 6.29
C VAL A 44 -6.72 -0.74 5.81
N MET A 45 -7.39 -0.79 4.66
CA MET A 45 -8.06 0.34 4.03
C MET A 45 -9.54 0.03 3.86
N THR A 46 -10.41 1.00 4.17
CA THR A 46 -11.85 0.89 3.89
C THR A 46 -12.14 1.28 2.44
N GLY A 47 -13.25 0.80 1.88
CA GLY A 47 -13.68 1.21 0.54
C GLY A 47 -13.81 2.73 0.37
N ARG A 48 -14.20 3.47 1.41
CA ARG A 48 -14.25 4.94 1.40
C ARG A 48 -12.85 5.57 1.28
N GLN A 49 -11.85 4.97 1.94
CA GLN A 49 -10.47 5.45 1.87
C GLN A 49 -9.90 5.23 0.47
N VAL A 50 -10.19 4.09 -0.15
CA VAL A 50 -9.74 3.75 -1.51
C VAL A 50 -10.34 4.67 -2.58
N GLN A 51 -11.53 5.22 -2.34
CA GLN A 51 -12.18 6.20 -3.22
C GLN A 51 -11.60 7.62 -3.09
N ASN A 52 -10.82 7.90 -2.03
CA ASN A 52 -10.23 9.21 -1.79
C ASN A 52 -8.73 9.20 -2.16
N THR A 53 -8.40 9.76 -3.31
CA THR A 53 -7.03 9.84 -3.84
C THR A 53 -6.03 10.39 -2.84
N LEU A 54 -6.35 11.51 -2.17
CA LEU A 54 -5.44 12.15 -1.21
C LEU A 54 -5.14 11.23 -0.03
N LEU A 55 -6.15 10.51 0.44
CA LEU A 55 -5.98 9.58 1.55
C LEU A 55 -5.18 8.33 1.14
N VAL A 56 -5.40 7.83 -0.09
CA VAL A 56 -4.57 6.75 -0.66
C VAL A 56 -3.11 7.19 -0.70
N GLU A 57 -2.82 8.35 -1.30
CA GLU A 57 -1.45 8.87 -1.42
C GLU A 57 -0.77 9.05 -0.05
N THR A 58 -1.50 9.59 0.93
CA THR A 58 -1.00 9.75 2.30
C THR A 58 -0.64 8.40 2.94
N ILE A 59 -1.47 7.38 2.75
CA ILE A 59 -1.23 6.03 3.28
C ILE A 59 -0.01 5.38 2.59
N LEU A 60 0.13 5.54 1.28
CA LEU A 60 1.28 4.97 0.56
C LEU A 60 2.59 5.67 0.95
N GLU A 61 2.56 6.97 1.20
CA GLU A 61 3.72 7.70 1.71
C GLU A 61 4.11 7.25 3.13
N ASP A 62 3.14 7.04 4.01
CA ASP A 62 3.37 6.49 5.35
C ASP A 62 4.03 5.10 5.29
N ILE A 63 3.51 4.21 4.43
CA ILE A 63 4.11 2.89 4.17
C ILE A 63 5.56 3.02 3.68
N ARG A 64 5.83 3.92 2.73
CA ARG A 64 7.20 4.14 2.22
C ARG A 64 8.14 4.60 3.34
N ASN A 65 7.68 5.51 4.20
CA ASN A 65 8.46 6.03 5.32
C ASN A 65 8.67 4.96 6.40
N GLU A 66 7.72 4.06 6.60
CA GLU A 66 7.86 2.88 7.46
C GLU A 66 8.96 1.93 6.93
N LEU A 67 8.88 1.59 5.64
CA LEU A 67 9.85 0.70 4.99
C LEU A 67 11.26 1.30 4.94
N ALA A 68 11.38 2.62 4.74
CA ALA A 68 12.66 3.31 4.74
C ALA A 68 13.33 3.37 6.13
N ARG A 69 12.53 3.38 7.22
CA ARG A 69 13.05 3.37 8.60
C ARG A 69 13.55 2.00 9.05
N ALA A 70 13.10 0.93 8.39
CA ALA A 70 13.58 -0.42 8.63
C ALA A 70 14.92 -0.73 7.93
N HIS A 71 15.49 0.23 7.19
CA HIS A 71 16.80 0.13 6.54
C HIS A 71 17.94 0.64 7.45
#